data_AF-W1PCS5-F1
#
_entry.id   AF-W1PCS5-F1
#
_cell.length_a   1.000
_cell.length_b   1.000
_cell.length_c   1.000
_cell.angle_alpha   90.00
_cell.angle_beta   90.00
_cell.angle_gamma   90.00
#
_symmetry.space_group_name_H-M   'P 1'
#
loop_
_entity.id
_entity.type
_entity.pdbx_description
1 polymer ?
#
loop_
_entity_poly.entity_id
_entity_poly.type
_entity_poly.pdbx_seq_one_letter_code
_entity_poly.pdbx_strand_id
1 'polypeptide(L)'
;MWNAMINGYFQCGLYETGITLFITMVNWGIRPDGFSLVAVSSCFIDESSLKQGQGIHGFALKTVLNEEKQNQHVISGLVAMYTRCNCLDYGIKMFNQVLHPDLITWSALLCGLFQVGDCENGVKLFRNLIFSGITPDPILISAILSSCAKCAMLRWGKETHGYIFRCNFKDSGEISSALINMYSRCGSIKSAHQIFETVSGGNLVVYNSMIAGLAAHGLGLEAIQLFDELVGRGLRPDGATFAGLLSACRHSGLVDEGQEIFEKMRGIFGILPGVEHYVYMVELLGLAGKLEEAYFLVEERPASGVWGAFLSLCRDHSDVALARVAAERLLELEPRKVAYRVIMSNIYASEGRWEEVRKVREEMAEREMRKTPGCSWILQ
;
A
#
# COMPACT_ATOMS: atom_id res chain seq x y z
N MET A 1 27.20 13.76 -19.31
CA MET A 1 27.47 14.19 -17.93
C MET A 1 26.19 14.69 -17.26
N TRP A 2 25.47 15.65 -17.84
CA TRP A 2 24.17 16.14 -17.34
C TRP A 2 23.16 15.03 -17.01
N ASN A 3 22.81 14.16 -17.98
CA ASN A 3 21.82 13.09 -17.77
C ASN A 3 22.17 12.16 -16.60
N ALA A 4 23.46 11.82 -16.44
CA ALA A 4 23.93 10.97 -15.36
C ALA A 4 23.83 11.68 -13.99
N MET A 5 24.14 12.98 -13.93
CA MET A 5 23.98 13.77 -12.70
C MET A 5 22.51 13.94 -12.33
N ILE A 6 21.67 14.30 -13.30
CA ILE A 6 20.21 14.46 -13.13
C ILE A 6 19.62 13.14 -12.61
N ASN A 7 19.90 12.02 -13.28
CA ASN A 7 19.39 10.72 -12.88
C ASN A 7 19.94 10.28 -11.51
N GLY A 8 21.21 10.56 -11.21
CA GLY A 8 21.81 10.29 -9.90
C GLY A 8 21.11 11.02 -8.76
N TYR A 9 20.82 12.32 -8.93
CA TYR A 9 20.04 13.07 -7.93
C TYR A 9 18.64 12.50 -7.73
N PHE A 10 17.98 12.07 -8.80
CA PHE A 10 16.64 11.48 -8.72
C PHE A 10 16.64 10.11 -8.06
N GLN A 11 17.64 9.27 -8.33
CA GLN A 11 17.81 7.97 -7.64
C GLN A 11 18.07 8.14 -6.14
N CYS A 12 18.68 9.25 -5.73
CA CYS A 12 18.88 9.61 -4.32
C CYS A 12 17.68 10.35 -3.69
N GLY A 13 16.56 10.53 -4.41
CA GLY A 13 15.38 11.25 -3.91
C GLY A 13 15.54 12.77 -3.82
N LEU A 14 16.61 13.34 -4.37
CA LEU A 14 16.90 14.78 -4.37
C LEU A 14 16.25 15.47 -5.59
N TYR A 15 14.92 15.39 -5.67
CA TYR A 15 14.14 15.80 -6.84
C TYR A 15 14.27 17.29 -7.18
N GLU A 16 14.19 18.17 -6.19
CA GLU A 16 14.33 19.63 -6.38
C GLU A 16 15.69 20.01 -7.01
N THR A 17 16.76 19.42 -6.50
CA THR A 17 18.12 19.65 -7.01
C THR A 17 18.28 19.13 -8.43
N GLY A 18 17.76 17.95 -8.73
CA GLY A 18 17.84 17.40 -10.09
C GLY A 18 16.97 18.18 -11.10
N ILE A 19 15.79 18.69 -10.69
CA ILE A 19 14.97 19.59 -11.54
C ILE A 19 15.72 20.89 -11.78
N THR A 20 16.34 21.47 -10.75
CA THR A 20 17.17 22.67 -10.88
C THR A 20 18.32 22.44 -11.86
N LEU A 21 18.97 21.27 -11.80
CA LEU A 21 20.04 20.89 -12.71
C LEU A 21 19.57 20.73 -14.16
N PHE A 22 18.35 20.23 -14.37
CA PHE A 22 17.74 20.18 -15.69
C PHE A 22 17.43 21.59 -16.23
N ILE A 23 16.90 22.47 -15.39
CA ILE A 23 16.62 23.86 -15.77
C ILE A 23 17.92 24.60 -16.12
N THR A 24 19.00 24.42 -15.36
CA THR A 24 20.29 25.04 -15.66
C THR A 24 20.88 24.53 -16.97
N MET A 25 20.80 23.23 -17.24
CA MET A 25 21.17 22.63 -18.53
C MET A 25 20.45 23.33 -19.70
N VAL A 26 19.13 23.50 -19.60
CA VAL A 26 18.32 24.19 -20.62
C VAL A 26 18.71 25.66 -20.76
N ASN A 27 18.90 26.37 -19.64
CA ASN A 27 19.29 27.78 -19.64
C ASN A 27 20.68 28.02 -20.25
N TRP A 28 21.56 27.02 -20.20
CA TRP A 28 22.88 27.06 -20.86
C TRP A 28 22.81 26.74 -22.36
N GLY A 29 21.60 26.62 -22.92
CA GLY A 29 21.38 26.30 -24.33
C GLY A 29 21.67 24.83 -24.69
N ILE A 30 21.88 23.97 -23.69
CA ILE A 30 22.11 22.55 -23.92
C ILE A 30 20.76 21.89 -24.13
N ARG A 31 20.52 21.37 -25.34
CA ARG A 31 19.24 20.75 -25.71
C ARG A 31 19.05 19.41 -24.98
N PRO A 32 17.97 19.25 -24.19
CA PRO A 32 17.65 17.95 -23.59
C PRO A 32 17.33 16.91 -24.65
N ASP A 33 17.83 15.70 -24.43
CA ASP A 33 17.46 14.51 -25.20
C ASP A 33 16.29 13.76 -24.55
N GLY A 34 15.82 12.70 -25.21
CA GLY A 34 14.72 11.88 -24.70
C GLY A 34 15.01 11.26 -23.32
N PHE A 35 16.26 10.87 -23.06
CA PHE A 35 16.67 10.33 -21.75
C PHE A 35 16.58 11.38 -20.64
N SER A 36 16.95 12.62 -20.92
CA SER A 36 16.80 13.74 -19.98
C SER A 36 15.33 13.94 -19.59
N LEU A 37 14.42 13.87 -20.56
CA LEU A 37 12.99 14.06 -20.34
C LEU A 37 12.36 12.91 -19.56
N VAL A 38 12.75 11.67 -19.84
CA VAL A 38 12.30 10.50 -19.06
C VAL A 38 12.79 10.60 -17.61
N ALA A 39 14.06 10.97 -17.41
CA ALA A 39 14.62 11.14 -16.07
C ALA A 39 13.85 12.19 -15.27
N VAL A 40 13.58 13.37 -15.83
CA VAL A 40 12.81 14.42 -15.12
C VAL A 40 11.37 13.99 -14.90
N SER A 41 10.74 13.33 -15.88
CA SER A 41 9.37 12.82 -15.74
C SER A 41 9.24 11.82 -14.58
N SER A 42 10.32 11.10 -14.24
CA SER A 42 10.35 10.17 -13.11
C SER A 42 10.16 10.84 -11.73
N CYS A 43 10.33 12.17 -11.63
CA CYS A 43 10.20 12.90 -10.37
C CYS A 43 8.76 13.24 -9.99
N PHE A 44 7.86 13.25 -10.97
CA PHE A 44 6.47 13.60 -10.74
C PHE A 44 5.70 12.34 -10.37
N ILE A 45 5.37 12.22 -9.09
CA ILE A 45 4.85 10.98 -8.46
C ILE A 45 3.44 11.13 -7.89
N ASP A 46 2.87 12.33 -7.89
CA ASP A 46 1.57 12.61 -7.31
C ASP A 46 0.82 13.76 -8.01
N GLU A 47 -0.44 13.94 -7.65
CA GLU A 47 -1.34 14.96 -8.22
C GLU A 47 -0.82 16.39 -8.03
N SER A 48 -0.08 16.67 -6.96
CA SER A 48 0.48 18.00 -6.69
C SER A 48 1.55 18.40 -7.72
N SER A 49 2.24 17.39 -8.27
CA SER A 49 3.30 17.55 -9.27
C SER A 49 2.82 17.54 -10.73
N LEU A 50 1.51 17.32 -10.96
CA LEU A 50 0.92 17.15 -12.30
C LEU A 50 1.17 18.37 -13.20
N LYS A 51 1.11 19.59 -12.66
CA LYS A 51 1.31 20.82 -13.45
C LYS A 51 2.74 20.91 -13.99
N GLN A 52 3.73 20.59 -13.17
CA GLN A 52 5.13 20.54 -13.58
C GLN A 52 5.34 19.44 -14.63
N GLY A 53 4.75 18.26 -14.44
CA GLY A 53 4.76 17.16 -15.40
C GLY A 53 4.15 17.53 -16.76
N GLN A 54 3.02 18.25 -16.77
CA GLN A 54 2.42 18.78 -18.00
C GLN A 54 3.32 19.80 -18.70
N GLY A 55 4.07 20.60 -17.94
CA GLY A 55 5.10 21.50 -18.48
C GLY A 55 6.20 20.75 -19.22
N ILE A 56 6.71 19.66 -18.63
CA ILE A 56 7.71 18.79 -19.27
C ILE A 56 7.14 18.08 -20.50
N HIS A 57 5.88 17.62 -20.46
CA HIS A 57 5.22 17.08 -21.66
C HIS A 57 5.13 18.12 -22.77
N GLY A 58 4.68 19.34 -22.48
CA GLY A 58 4.64 20.43 -23.45
C GLY A 58 6.01 20.77 -24.04
N PHE A 59 7.07 20.71 -23.22
CA PHE A 59 8.44 20.87 -23.68
C PHE A 59 8.90 19.71 -24.57
N ALA A 60 8.55 18.46 -24.21
CA ALA A 60 8.85 17.26 -24.99
C ALA A 60 8.23 17.33 -26.39
N LEU A 61 6.97 17.79 -26.49
CA LEU A 61 6.26 18.00 -27.75
C LEU A 61 7.01 18.99 -28.65
N LYS A 62 7.50 20.11 -28.09
CA LYS A 62 8.19 21.15 -28.88
C LYS A 62 9.60 20.75 -29.34
N THR A 63 10.23 19.79 -28.67
CA THR A 63 11.66 19.52 -28.82
C THR A 63 11.94 18.15 -29.40
N VAL A 64 11.58 17.09 -28.70
CA VAL A 64 12.02 15.72 -28.98
C VAL A 64 10.96 14.94 -29.76
N LEU A 65 9.67 15.10 -29.44
CA LEU A 65 8.58 14.37 -30.10
C LEU A 65 8.23 14.91 -31.50
N ASN A 66 8.71 16.11 -31.86
CA ASN A 66 8.58 16.67 -33.21
C ASN A 66 9.68 16.20 -34.17
N GLU A 67 10.69 15.46 -33.70
CA GLU A 67 11.73 14.91 -34.57
C GLU A 67 11.24 13.63 -35.25
N GLU A 68 11.66 13.36 -36.49
CA GLU A 68 11.27 12.16 -37.27
C GLU A 68 11.68 10.83 -36.63
N LYS A 69 12.49 10.86 -35.57
CA LYS A 69 12.89 9.65 -34.82
C LYS A 69 11.77 9.20 -33.89
N GLN A 70 11.50 7.90 -33.89
CA GLN A 70 10.52 7.27 -33.01
C GLN A 70 11.00 7.33 -31.54
N ASN A 71 10.61 8.38 -30.81
CA ASN A 71 10.97 8.59 -29.40
C ASN A 71 10.00 7.86 -28.46
N GLN A 72 9.74 6.57 -28.73
CA GLN A 72 8.77 5.76 -27.98
C GLN A 72 9.06 5.75 -26.47
N HIS A 73 10.34 5.64 -26.08
CA HIS A 73 10.77 5.68 -24.68
C HIS A 73 10.36 6.97 -23.94
N VAL A 74 10.28 8.12 -24.62
CA VAL A 74 9.78 9.36 -24.02
C VAL A 74 8.29 9.26 -23.77
N ILE A 75 7.54 8.70 -24.72
CA ILE A 75 6.10 8.45 -24.56
C ILE A 75 5.86 7.47 -23.40
N SER A 76 6.65 6.40 -23.28
CA SER A 76 6.61 5.47 -22.14
C SER A 76 6.82 6.17 -20.81
N GLY A 77 7.80 7.08 -20.73
CA GLY A 77 8.04 7.92 -19.56
C GLY A 77 6.86 8.85 -19.23
N LEU A 78 6.21 9.42 -20.26
CA LEU A 78 5.02 10.25 -20.09
C LEU A 78 3.79 9.43 -19.65
N VAL A 79 3.60 8.22 -20.16
CA VAL A 79 2.57 7.29 -19.67
C VAL A 79 2.77 7.03 -18.18
N ALA A 80 3.99 6.67 -17.76
CA ALA A 80 4.33 6.42 -16.37
C ALA A 80 4.19 7.66 -15.47
N MET A 81 4.48 8.85 -15.99
CA MET A 81 4.27 10.11 -15.27
C MET A 81 2.79 10.39 -15.04
N TYR A 82 1.97 10.32 -16.09
CA TYR A 82 0.54 10.59 -15.99
C TYR A 82 -0.18 9.58 -15.10
N THR A 83 0.17 8.29 -15.16
CA THR A 83 -0.44 7.28 -14.30
C THR A 83 -0.09 7.49 -12.83
N ARG A 84 1.18 7.80 -12.50
CA ARG A 84 1.58 8.12 -11.11
C ARG A 84 0.96 9.41 -10.58
N CYS A 85 0.76 10.41 -11.44
CA CYS A 85 0.05 11.65 -11.08
C CYS A 85 -1.48 11.49 -11.02
N ASN A 86 -2.01 10.25 -10.98
CA ASN A 86 -3.43 9.94 -10.94
C ASN A 86 -4.25 10.54 -12.10
N CYS A 87 -3.61 10.75 -13.26
CA CYS A 87 -4.20 11.39 -14.44
C CYS A 87 -4.31 10.37 -15.59
N LEU A 88 -5.07 9.30 -15.33
CA LEU A 88 -5.14 8.11 -16.17
C LEU A 88 -5.58 8.40 -17.62
N ASP A 89 -6.50 9.35 -17.82
CA ASP A 89 -6.99 9.71 -19.16
C ASP A 89 -5.86 10.17 -20.10
N TYR A 90 -4.93 10.98 -19.59
CA TYR A 90 -3.77 11.40 -20.36
C TYR A 90 -2.78 10.25 -20.55
N GLY A 91 -2.60 9.40 -19.54
CA GLY A 91 -1.81 8.17 -19.66
C GLY A 91 -2.30 7.27 -20.80
N ILE A 92 -3.61 7.02 -20.89
CA ILE A 92 -4.23 6.23 -21.97
C ILE A 92 -4.03 6.91 -23.33
N LYS A 93 -4.23 8.24 -23.40
CA LYS A 93 -3.99 9.00 -24.64
C LYS A 93 -2.55 8.87 -25.13
N MET A 94 -1.57 8.98 -24.24
CA MET A 94 -0.16 8.80 -24.58
C MET A 94 0.14 7.37 -24.99
N PHE A 95 -0.41 6.38 -24.29
CA PHE A 95 -0.24 4.96 -24.63
C PHE A 95 -0.71 4.66 -26.06
N ASN A 96 -1.87 5.18 -26.45
CA ASN A 96 -2.44 4.97 -27.78
C ASN A 96 -1.63 5.62 -28.92
N GLN A 97 -0.66 6.49 -28.61
CA GLN A 97 0.27 7.04 -29.60
C GLN A 97 1.46 6.11 -29.87
N VAL A 98 1.68 5.09 -29.04
CA VAL A 98 2.80 4.15 -29.18
C VAL A 98 2.40 3.01 -30.10
N LEU A 99 3.02 2.94 -31.29
CA LEU A 99 2.73 1.91 -32.29
C LEU A 99 3.11 0.49 -31.82
N HIS A 100 4.25 0.37 -31.12
CA HIS A 100 4.77 -0.88 -30.58
C HIS A 100 5.17 -0.69 -29.12
N PRO A 101 4.21 -0.72 -28.17
CA PRO A 101 4.51 -0.48 -26.77
C PRO A 101 5.39 -1.60 -26.21
N ASP A 102 6.48 -1.22 -25.55
CA ASP A 102 7.36 -2.14 -24.83
C ASP A 102 6.78 -2.51 -23.46
N LEU A 103 7.42 -3.47 -22.77
CA LEU A 103 6.97 -3.92 -21.45
C LEU A 103 6.87 -2.75 -20.45
N ILE A 104 7.77 -1.77 -20.50
CA ILE A 104 7.74 -0.59 -19.61
C ILE A 104 6.45 0.20 -19.81
N THR A 105 6.07 0.43 -21.07
CA THR A 105 4.85 1.18 -21.43
C THR A 105 3.59 0.44 -20.98
N TRP A 106 3.54 -0.88 -21.20
CA TRP A 106 2.43 -1.72 -20.74
C TRP A 106 2.32 -1.76 -19.21
N SER A 107 3.44 -2.01 -18.52
CA SER A 107 3.51 -2.05 -17.05
C SER A 107 3.07 -0.72 -16.44
N ALA A 108 3.51 0.42 -17.00
CA ALA A 108 3.14 1.74 -16.52
C ALA A 108 1.62 1.99 -16.55
N LEU A 109 0.96 1.60 -17.64
CA LEU A 109 -0.49 1.77 -17.77
C LEU A 109 -1.28 0.76 -16.92
N LEU A 110 -0.83 -0.50 -16.87
CA LEU A 110 -1.42 -1.53 -16.01
C LEU A 110 -1.38 -1.13 -14.53
N CYS A 111 -0.22 -0.72 -14.04
CA CYS A 111 -0.07 -0.24 -12.67
C CYS A 111 -0.98 0.97 -12.38
N GLY A 112 -1.09 1.92 -13.33
CA GLY A 112 -2.00 3.05 -13.21
C GLY A 112 -3.47 2.64 -13.07
N LEU A 113 -3.92 1.70 -13.90
CA LEU A 113 -5.29 1.16 -13.82
C LEU A 113 -5.56 0.49 -12.47
N PHE A 114 -4.62 -0.31 -11.97
CA PHE A 114 -4.74 -0.97 -10.67
C PHE A 114 -4.69 0.01 -9.48
N GLN A 115 -3.96 1.11 -9.60
CA GLN A 115 -3.92 2.16 -8.59
C GLN A 115 -5.30 2.82 -8.41
N VAL A 116 -5.96 3.17 -9.52
CA VAL A 116 -7.31 3.77 -9.52
C VAL A 116 -8.40 2.74 -9.21
N GLY A 117 -8.08 1.44 -9.28
CA GLY A 117 -9.02 0.36 -9.03
C GLY A 117 -9.86 -0.03 -10.25
N ASP A 118 -9.48 0.42 -11.44
CA ASP A 118 -10.09 -0.01 -12.71
C ASP A 118 -9.54 -1.38 -13.13
N CYS A 119 -9.94 -2.35 -12.33
CA CYS A 119 -9.54 -3.73 -12.41
C CYS A 119 -10.01 -4.39 -13.74
N GLU A 120 -11.16 -3.97 -14.29
CA GLU A 120 -11.70 -4.53 -15.54
C GLU A 120 -10.84 -4.14 -16.76
N ASN A 121 -10.54 -2.84 -16.93
CA ASN A 121 -9.68 -2.40 -18.02
C ASN A 121 -8.24 -2.90 -17.85
N GLY A 122 -7.77 -3.03 -16.60
CA GLY A 122 -6.49 -3.67 -16.30
C GLY A 122 -6.42 -5.12 -16.81
N VAL A 123 -7.47 -5.92 -16.64
CA VAL A 123 -7.55 -7.29 -17.17
C VAL A 123 -7.48 -7.30 -18.70
N LYS A 124 -8.26 -6.43 -19.37
CA LYS A 124 -8.27 -6.33 -20.84
C LYS A 124 -6.89 -5.96 -21.37
N LEU A 125 -6.25 -4.97 -20.74
CA LEU A 125 -4.93 -4.51 -21.13
C LEU A 125 -3.86 -5.59 -20.92
N PHE A 126 -3.93 -6.37 -19.83
CA PHE A 126 -3.02 -7.48 -19.60
C PHE A 126 -3.15 -8.58 -20.66
N ARG A 127 -4.37 -8.93 -21.06
CA ARG A 127 -4.59 -9.88 -22.16
C ARG A 127 -4.00 -9.39 -23.47
N ASN A 128 -4.12 -8.09 -23.76
CA ASN A 128 -3.51 -7.48 -24.95
C ASN A 128 -1.98 -7.53 -24.90
N LEU A 129 -1.36 -7.28 -23.73
CA LEU A 129 0.07 -7.48 -23.50
C LEU A 129 0.49 -8.92 -23.87
N ILE A 130 -0.19 -9.93 -23.33
CA ILE A 130 0.13 -11.34 -23.65
C ILE A 130 -0.08 -11.63 -25.14
N PHE A 131 -1.14 -11.11 -25.75
CA PHE A 131 -1.44 -11.33 -27.17
C PHE A 131 -0.43 -10.65 -28.11
N SER A 132 0.20 -9.56 -27.66
CA SER A 132 1.32 -8.92 -28.37
C SER A 132 2.64 -9.71 -28.31
N GLY A 133 2.66 -10.86 -27.61
CA GLY A 133 3.83 -11.72 -27.50
C GLY A 133 4.89 -11.22 -26.51
N ILE A 134 4.56 -10.22 -25.69
CA ILE A 134 5.47 -9.68 -24.67
C ILE A 134 5.25 -10.45 -23.37
N THR A 135 6.32 -11.04 -22.85
CA THR A 135 6.32 -11.74 -21.56
C THR A 135 6.38 -10.72 -20.42
N PRO A 136 5.38 -10.67 -19.51
CA PRO A 136 5.44 -9.90 -18.29
C PRO A 136 6.56 -10.40 -17.39
N ASP A 137 7.24 -9.47 -16.72
CA ASP A 137 8.21 -9.81 -15.69
C ASP A 137 7.52 -10.21 -14.36
N PRO A 138 8.24 -10.87 -13.43
CA PRO A 138 7.73 -11.23 -12.11
C PRO A 138 7.13 -10.06 -11.31
N ILE A 139 7.64 -8.85 -11.52
CA ILE A 139 7.21 -7.63 -10.81
C ILE A 139 5.79 -7.27 -11.25
N LEU A 140 5.55 -7.20 -12.57
CA LEU A 140 4.22 -6.94 -13.13
C LEU A 140 3.24 -8.06 -12.76
N ILE A 141 3.66 -9.33 -12.80
CA ILE A 141 2.84 -10.47 -12.38
C ILE A 141 2.41 -10.31 -10.91
N SER A 142 3.32 -9.94 -10.03
CA SER A 142 3.02 -9.71 -8.61
C SER A 142 2.06 -8.55 -8.41
N ALA A 143 2.24 -7.44 -9.14
CA ALA A 143 1.31 -6.31 -9.11
C ALA A 143 -0.10 -6.70 -9.57
N ILE A 144 -0.21 -7.52 -10.61
CA ILE A 144 -1.48 -8.07 -11.10
C ILE A 144 -2.16 -8.93 -10.03
N LEU A 145 -1.42 -9.85 -9.41
CA LEU A 145 -1.95 -10.71 -8.34
C LEU A 145 -2.42 -9.90 -7.13
N SER A 146 -1.66 -8.87 -6.74
CA SER A 146 -2.07 -7.93 -5.68
C SER A 146 -3.33 -7.15 -6.06
N SER A 147 -3.49 -6.74 -7.33
CA SER A 147 -4.72 -6.12 -7.79
C SER A 147 -5.91 -7.09 -7.76
N CYS A 148 -5.70 -8.36 -8.13
CA CYS A 148 -6.72 -9.40 -7.99
C CYS A 148 -7.16 -9.56 -6.54
N ALA A 149 -6.20 -9.58 -5.62
CA ALA A 149 -6.42 -9.70 -4.18
C ALA A 149 -7.23 -8.52 -3.63
N LYS A 150 -6.91 -7.29 -4.06
CA LYS A 150 -7.59 -6.06 -3.63
C LYS A 150 -9.03 -5.98 -4.16
N CYS A 151 -9.26 -6.37 -5.40
CA CYS A 151 -10.56 -6.33 -6.08
C CYS A 151 -11.37 -7.64 -5.95
N ALA A 152 -10.90 -8.63 -5.16
CA ALA A 152 -11.51 -9.95 -5.01
C ALA A 152 -11.80 -10.69 -6.35
N MET A 153 -10.93 -10.52 -7.35
CA MET A 153 -11.11 -11.08 -8.70
C MET A 153 -10.57 -12.50 -8.85
N LEU A 154 -11.19 -13.48 -8.18
CA LEU A 154 -10.73 -14.87 -8.17
C LEU A 154 -10.55 -15.47 -9.57
N ARG A 155 -11.49 -15.19 -10.49
CA ARG A 155 -11.45 -15.73 -11.85
C ARG A 155 -10.18 -15.31 -12.58
N TRP A 156 -9.85 -14.02 -12.53
CA TRP A 156 -8.67 -13.51 -13.21
C TRP A 156 -7.38 -13.90 -12.50
N GLY A 157 -7.41 -13.99 -11.16
CA GLY A 157 -6.32 -14.59 -10.40
C GLY A 157 -6.00 -16.03 -10.84
N LYS A 158 -7.02 -16.86 -11.09
CA LYS A 158 -6.85 -18.22 -11.65
C LYS A 158 -6.30 -18.22 -13.07
N GLU A 159 -6.75 -17.31 -13.93
CA GLU A 159 -6.20 -17.15 -15.28
C GLU A 159 -4.71 -16.77 -15.24
N THR A 160 -4.34 -15.86 -14.34
CA THR A 160 -2.95 -15.43 -14.11
C THR A 160 -2.11 -16.57 -13.53
N HIS A 161 -2.64 -17.34 -12.57
CA HIS A 161 -1.97 -18.53 -12.06
C HIS A 161 -1.70 -19.56 -13.18
N GLY A 162 -2.68 -19.78 -14.07
CA GLY A 162 -2.49 -20.63 -15.24
C GLY A 162 -1.40 -20.12 -16.19
N TYR A 163 -1.25 -18.80 -16.32
CA TYR A 163 -0.13 -18.20 -17.06
C TYR A 163 1.22 -18.46 -16.39
N ILE A 164 1.32 -18.19 -15.07
CA ILE A 164 2.52 -18.43 -14.25
C ILE A 164 3.00 -19.88 -14.37
N PHE A 165 2.07 -20.83 -14.33
CA PHE A 165 2.37 -22.25 -14.47
C PHE A 165 2.98 -22.58 -15.84
N ARG A 166 2.45 -22.01 -16.94
CA ARG A 166 2.96 -22.23 -18.30
C ARG A 166 4.33 -21.60 -18.54
N CYS A 167 4.65 -20.52 -17.83
CA CYS A 167 5.91 -19.79 -17.97
C CYS A 167 7.01 -20.24 -16.99
N ASN A 168 6.81 -21.36 -16.26
CA ASN A 168 7.75 -21.91 -15.28
C ASN A 168 8.16 -20.91 -14.17
N PHE A 169 7.28 -19.98 -13.81
CA PHE A 169 7.51 -19.03 -12.73
C PHE A 169 7.20 -19.58 -11.33
N LYS A 170 6.70 -20.83 -11.24
CA LYS A 170 6.20 -21.47 -10.02
C LYS A 170 7.24 -21.67 -8.92
N ASP A 171 8.52 -21.76 -9.28
CA ASP A 171 9.60 -22.01 -8.30
C ASP A 171 10.08 -20.73 -7.61
N SER A 172 9.55 -19.55 -8.00
CA SER A 172 9.81 -18.29 -7.31
C SER A 172 8.97 -18.19 -6.03
N GLY A 173 9.65 -18.06 -4.89
CA GLY A 173 8.99 -17.85 -3.59
C GLY A 173 8.19 -16.54 -3.53
N GLU A 174 8.62 -15.50 -4.23
CA GLU A 174 7.91 -14.21 -4.32
C GLU A 174 6.58 -14.35 -5.05
N ILE A 175 6.57 -15.03 -6.21
CA ILE A 175 5.35 -15.27 -6.99
C ILE A 175 4.42 -16.22 -6.22
N SER A 176 4.97 -17.23 -5.55
CA SER A 176 4.20 -18.16 -4.72
C SER A 176 3.52 -17.45 -3.55
N SER A 177 4.25 -16.56 -2.85
CA SER A 177 3.71 -15.67 -1.83
C SER A 177 2.58 -14.79 -2.37
N ALA A 178 2.77 -14.17 -3.54
CA ALA A 178 1.74 -13.34 -4.18
C ALA A 178 0.49 -14.15 -4.56
N LEU A 179 0.66 -15.41 -5.01
CA LEU A 179 -0.44 -16.32 -5.30
C LEU A 179 -1.21 -16.72 -4.03
N ILE A 180 -0.51 -17.07 -2.95
CA ILE A 180 -1.11 -17.38 -1.64
C ILE A 180 -1.95 -16.20 -1.17
N ASN A 181 -1.39 -14.98 -1.19
CA ASN A 181 -2.11 -13.77 -0.84
C ASN A 181 -3.32 -13.50 -1.74
N MET A 182 -3.18 -13.71 -3.05
CA MET A 182 -4.30 -13.54 -3.99
C MET A 182 -5.45 -14.52 -3.69
N TYR A 183 -5.15 -15.81 -3.55
CA TYR A 183 -6.17 -16.82 -3.26
C TYR A 183 -6.82 -16.61 -1.89
N SER A 184 -6.04 -16.28 -0.85
CA SER A 184 -6.59 -16.04 0.49
C SER A 184 -7.53 -14.82 0.49
N ARG A 185 -7.11 -13.69 -0.09
CA ARG A 185 -7.92 -12.46 -0.18
C ARG A 185 -9.14 -12.60 -1.10
N CYS A 186 -9.10 -13.52 -2.06
CA CYS A 186 -10.26 -13.87 -2.89
C CYS A 186 -11.18 -14.93 -2.25
N GLY A 187 -11.01 -15.22 -0.95
CA GLY A 187 -11.88 -16.14 -0.21
C GLY A 187 -11.58 -17.63 -0.44
N SER A 188 -10.49 -17.98 -1.12
CA SER A 188 -10.16 -19.35 -1.52
C SER A 188 -8.96 -19.90 -0.74
N ILE A 189 -9.05 -19.92 0.59
CA ILE A 189 -7.96 -20.33 1.49
C ILE A 189 -7.44 -21.74 1.22
N LYS A 190 -8.31 -22.67 0.81
CA LYS A 190 -7.91 -24.04 0.43
C LYS A 190 -6.91 -24.06 -0.74
N SER A 191 -7.12 -23.20 -1.75
CA SER A 191 -6.18 -23.08 -2.87
C SER A 191 -4.87 -22.42 -2.46
N ALA A 192 -4.93 -21.46 -1.54
CA ALA A 192 -3.72 -20.86 -0.98
C ALA A 192 -2.89 -21.92 -0.22
N HIS A 193 -3.54 -22.77 0.57
CA HIS A 193 -2.89 -23.87 1.30
C HIS A 193 -2.26 -24.91 0.35
N GLN A 194 -2.95 -25.29 -0.73
CA GLN A 194 -2.38 -26.21 -1.74
C GLN A 194 -1.10 -25.66 -2.37
N ILE A 195 -1.06 -24.35 -2.67
CA ILE A 195 0.15 -23.72 -3.20
C ILE A 195 1.25 -23.72 -2.14
N PHE A 196 0.91 -23.35 -0.90
CA PHE A 196 1.83 -23.38 0.22
C PHE A 196 2.48 -24.75 0.40
N GLU A 197 1.71 -25.85 0.40
CA GLU A 197 2.25 -27.22 0.53
C GLU A 197 3.25 -27.56 -0.58
N THR A 198 3.07 -27.03 -1.79
CA THR A 198 3.98 -27.29 -2.92
C THR A 198 5.29 -26.50 -2.88
N VAL A 199 5.35 -25.39 -2.13
CA VAL A 199 6.48 -24.42 -2.19
C VAL A 199 7.08 -24.05 -0.84
N SER A 200 6.55 -24.54 0.27
CA SER A 200 6.95 -24.18 1.65
C SER A 200 8.34 -24.67 2.08
N GLY A 201 9.15 -25.24 1.19
CA GLY A 201 10.46 -25.84 1.45
C GLY A 201 11.56 -24.88 1.89
N GLY A 202 11.35 -24.11 2.96
CA GLY A 202 12.35 -23.25 3.61
C GLY A 202 12.22 -21.75 3.32
N ASN A 203 11.11 -21.27 2.76
CA ASN A 203 10.95 -19.86 2.43
C ASN A 203 10.07 -19.11 3.45
N LEU A 204 10.68 -18.23 4.25
CA LEU A 204 9.99 -17.41 5.27
C LEU A 204 8.85 -16.55 4.69
N VAL A 205 9.05 -15.97 3.49
CA VAL A 205 8.05 -15.10 2.85
C VAL A 205 6.77 -15.89 2.51
N VAL A 206 6.93 -17.15 2.09
CA VAL A 206 5.82 -18.07 1.80
C VAL A 206 5.05 -18.41 3.08
N TYR A 207 5.75 -18.69 4.19
CA TYR A 207 5.10 -18.89 5.50
C TYR A 207 4.36 -17.64 5.98
N ASN A 208 4.99 -16.47 5.94
CA ASN A 208 4.37 -15.20 6.34
C ASN A 208 3.09 -14.93 5.56
N SER A 209 3.09 -15.24 4.25
CA SER A 209 1.91 -15.09 3.39
C SER A 209 0.78 -16.04 3.77
N MET A 210 1.10 -17.29 4.13
CA MET A 210 0.10 -18.26 4.56
C MET A 210 -0.45 -17.91 5.95
N ILE A 211 0.40 -17.51 6.92
CA ILE A 211 -0.01 -17.04 8.25
C ILE A 211 -0.96 -15.85 8.13
N ALA A 212 -0.62 -14.84 7.32
CA ALA A 212 -1.50 -13.69 7.07
C ALA A 212 -2.81 -14.11 6.37
N GLY A 213 -2.75 -15.10 5.47
CA GLY A 213 -3.92 -15.68 4.83
C GLY A 213 -4.86 -16.36 5.83
N LEU A 214 -4.33 -17.18 6.75
CA LEU A 214 -5.08 -17.84 7.82
C LEU A 214 -5.68 -16.82 8.78
N ALA A 215 -4.93 -15.78 9.14
CA ALA A 215 -5.41 -14.67 9.96
C ALA A 215 -6.66 -14.00 9.37
N ALA A 216 -6.63 -13.68 8.07
CA ALA A 216 -7.75 -13.06 7.37
C ALA A 216 -9.00 -13.95 7.28
N HIS A 217 -8.87 -15.26 7.53
CA HIS A 217 -9.96 -16.23 7.55
C HIS A 217 -10.37 -16.63 8.99
N GLY A 218 -9.80 -16.00 10.02
CA GLY A 218 -10.10 -16.31 11.42
C GLY A 218 -9.59 -17.68 11.88
N LEU A 219 -8.57 -18.21 11.20
CA LEU A 219 -7.98 -19.52 11.46
C LEU A 219 -6.72 -19.40 12.33
N GLY A 220 -6.86 -18.77 13.51
CA GLY A 220 -5.76 -18.41 14.39
C GLY A 220 -4.94 -19.60 14.91
N LEU A 221 -5.59 -20.70 15.31
CA LEU A 221 -4.89 -21.89 15.79
C LEU A 221 -4.03 -22.54 14.70
N GLU A 222 -4.53 -22.57 13.46
CA GLU A 222 -3.79 -23.09 12.31
C GLU A 222 -2.59 -22.19 11.97
N ALA A 223 -2.74 -20.87 12.13
CA ALA A 223 -1.63 -19.93 11.98
C ALA A 223 -0.52 -20.16 13.02
N ILE A 224 -0.89 -20.44 14.27
CA ILE A 224 0.05 -20.77 15.35
C ILE A 224 0.76 -22.09 15.08
N GLN A 225 0.02 -23.13 14.66
CA GLN A 225 0.61 -24.42 14.27
C GLN A 225 1.65 -24.25 13.15
N LEU A 226 1.36 -23.39 12.17
CA LEU A 226 2.28 -23.11 11.08
C LEU A 226 3.53 -22.35 11.53
N PHE A 227 3.41 -21.50 12.55
CA PHE A 227 4.56 -20.86 13.20
C PHE A 227 5.43 -21.87 13.95
N ASP A 228 4.83 -22.80 14.70
CA ASP A 228 5.58 -23.85 15.38
C ASP A 228 6.32 -24.74 14.37
N GLU A 229 5.70 -25.05 13.22
CA GLU A 229 6.36 -25.75 12.12
C GLU A 229 7.52 -24.95 11.53
N LEU A 230 7.32 -23.65 11.27
CA LEU A 230 8.35 -22.72 10.78
C LEU A 230 9.57 -22.73 11.70
N VAL A 231 9.35 -22.61 13.02
CA VAL A 231 10.40 -22.62 14.03
C VAL A 231 11.07 -24.01 14.10
N GLY A 232 10.29 -25.09 14.05
CA GLY A 232 10.78 -26.47 14.04
C GLY A 232 11.66 -26.79 12.82
N ARG A 233 11.42 -26.12 11.69
CA ARG A 233 12.29 -26.19 10.49
C ARG A 233 13.55 -25.32 10.57
N GLY A 234 13.76 -24.60 11.67
CA GLY A 234 14.91 -23.73 11.87
C GLY A 234 14.86 -22.41 11.08
N LEU A 235 13.70 -22.06 10.52
CA LEU A 235 13.50 -20.73 9.94
C LEU A 235 13.38 -19.71 11.07
N ARG A 236 13.97 -18.53 10.89
CA ARG A 236 13.89 -17.46 11.88
C ARG A 236 12.67 -16.58 11.58
N PRO A 237 11.67 -16.52 12.47
CA PRO A 237 10.56 -15.56 12.36
C PRO A 237 11.06 -14.12 12.26
N ASP A 238 10.29 -13.26 11.59
CA ASP A 238 10.53 -11.82 11.51
C ASP A 238 9.31 -11.02 12.01
N GLY A 239 9.39 -9.69 11.95
CA GLY A 239 8.27 -8.83 12.34
C GLY A 239 6.99 -9.12 11.56
N ALA A 240 7.08 -9.47 10.27
CA ALA A 240 5.90 -9.80 9.48
C ALA A 240 5.26 -11.13 9.93
N THR A 241 6.06 -12.11 10.38
CA THR A 241 5.55 -13.34 11.02
C THR A 241 4.68 -13.01 12.24
N PHE A 242 5.20 -12.18 13.15
CA PHE A 242 4.51 -11.83 14.39
C PHE A 242 3.30 -10.92 14.15
N ALA A 243 3.37 -9.98 13.21
CA ALA A 243 2.22 -9.19 12.80
C ALA A 243 1.08 -10.09 12.26
N GLY A 244 1.42 -11.10 11.46
CA GLY A 244 0.48 -12.10 10.96
C GLY A 244 -0.17 -12.92 12.09
N LEU A 245 0.63 -13.39 13.05
CA LEU A 245 0.15 -14.17 14.19
C LEU A 245 -0.76 -13.39 15.12
N LEU A 246 -0.36 -12.18 15.51
CA LEU A 246 -1.17 -11.32 16.38
C LEU A 246 -2.49 -10.92 15.71
N SER A 247 -2.45 -10.65 14.41
CA SER A 247 -3.65 -10.46 13.60
C SER A 247 -4.56 -11.71 13.61
N ALA A 248 -3.98 -12.91 13.55
CA ALA A 248 -4.72 -14.16 13.59
C ALA A 248 -5.39 -14.36 14.97
N CYS A 249 -4.64 -14.16 16.06
CA CYS A 249 -5.15 -14.20 17.42
C CYS A 249 -6.30 -13.21 17.62
N ARG A 250 -6.15 -11.98 17.12
CA ARG A 250 -7.18 -10.94 17.16
C ARG A 250 -8.44 -11.37 16.43
N HIS A 251 -8.35 -11.91 15.22
CA HIS A 251 -9.54 -12.35 14.47
C HIS A 251 -10.21 -13.59 15.07
N SER A 252 -9.46 -14.44 15.77
CA SER A 252 -9.98 -15.65 16.43
C SER A 252 -10.34 -15.47 17.91
N GLY A 253 -10.08 -14.31 18.50
CA GLY A 253 -10.32 -14.06 19.93
C GLY A 253 -9.38 -14.81 20.88
N LEU A 254 -8.19 -15.20 20.40
CA LEU A 254 -7.19 -15.96 21.16
C LEU A 254 -6.32 -15.02 22.01
N VAL A 255 -6.88 -14.53 23.11
CA VAL A 255 -6.28 -13.47 23.94
C VAL A 255 -4.99 -13.97 24.61
N ASP A 256 -5.04 -15.13 25.24
CA ASP A 256 -3.90 -15.68 26.00
C ASP A 256 -2.75 -16.06 25.06
N GLU A 257 -3.06 -16.70 23.92
CA GLU A 257 -2.07 -17.04 22.90
C GLU A 257 -1.46 -15.78 22.27
N GLY A 258 -2.26 -14.74 22.02
CA GLY A 258 -1.75 -13.47 21.49
C GLY A 258 -0.79 -12.77 22.45
N GLN A 259 -1.09 -12.78 23.76
CA GLN A 259 -0.15 -12.29 24.78
C GLN A 259 1.14 -13.12 24.79
N GLU A 260 1.04 -14.45 24.77
CA GLU A 260 2.21 -15.33 24.75
C GLU A 260 3.08 -15.07 23.51
N ILE A 261 2.47 -14.93 22.33
CA ILE A 261 3.16 -14.65 21.06
C ILE A 261 3.88 -13.29 21.11
N PHE A 262 3.24 -12.26 21.67
CA PHE A 262 3.84 -10.94 21.81
C PHE A 262 5.05 -10.95 22.76
N GLU A 263 4.98 -11.71 23.85
CA GLU A 263 6.13 -11.88 24.75
C GLU A 263 7.24 -12.73 24.12
N LYS A 264 6.89 -13.80 23.40
CA LYS A 264 7.87 -14.60 22.63
C LYS A 264 8.64 -13.75 21.63
N MET A 265 7.96 -12.85 20.91
CA MET A 265 8.57 -11.92 19.96
C MET A 265 9.73 -11.14 20.60
N ARG A 266 9.50 -10.57 21.79
CA ARG A 266 10.46 -9.75 22.53
C ARG A 266 11.54 -10.60 23.20
N GLY A 267 11.12 -11.60 23.99
CA GLY A 267 11.99 -12.33 24.91
C GLY A 267 12.78 -13.45 24.25
N ILE A 268 12.18 -14.20 23.33
CA ILE A 268 12.82 -15.37 22.70
C ILE A 268 13.51 -14.98 21.39
N PHE A 269 12.80 -14.24 20.52
CA PHE A 269 13.30 -13.94 19.17
C PHE A 269 14.05 -12.61 19.08
N GLY A 270 13.99 -11.77 20.12
CA GLY A 270 14.67 -10.48 20.19
C GLY A 270 14.18 -9.48 19.15
N ILE A 271 12.92 -9.59 18.71
CA ILE A 271 12.33 -8.73 17.70
C ILE A 271 11.60 -7.59 18.41
N LEU A 272 12.00 -6.36 18.11
CA LEU A 272 11.38 -5.16 18.67
C LEU A 272 9.98 -4.98 18.05
N PRO A 273 8.90 -4.90 18.86
CA PRO A 273 7.56 -4.70 18.33
C PRO A 273 7.39 -3.33 17.67
N GLY A 274 6.97 -3.35 16.41
CA GLY A 274 6.55 -2.17 15.66
C GLY A 274 5.14 -1.69 16.03
N VAL A 275 4.73 -0.54 15.49
CA VAL A 275 3.40 0.07 15.72
C VAL A 275 2.25 -0.91 15.43
N GLU A 276 2.35 -1.69 14.35
CA GLU A 276 1.33 -2.68 13.96
C GLU A 276 1.11 -3.78 15.02
N HIS A 277 2.16 -4.21 15.71
CA HIS A 277 2.07 -5.25 16.74
C HIS A 277 1.29 -4.75 17.95
N TYR A 278 1.56 -3.51 18.38
CA TYR A 278 0.80 -2.86 19.46
C TYR A 278 -0.65 -2.62 19.08
N VAL A 279 -0.93 -2.24 17.82
CA VAL A 279 -2.32 -2.10 17.33
C VAL A 279 -3.08 -3.41 17.51
N TYR A 280 -2.53 -4.54 17.07
CA TYR A 280 -3.20 -5.85 17.24
C TYR A 280 -3.39 -6.24 18.71
N MET A 281 -2.41 -5.97 19.57
CA MET A 281 -2.52 -6.26 21.00
C MET A 281 -3.59 -5.42 21.70
N VAL A 282 -3.64 -4.12 21.41
CA VAL A 282 -4.67 -3.20 21.95
C VAL A 282 -6.06 -3.65 21.52
N GLU A 283 -6.25 -3.99 20.24
CA GLU A 283 -7.53 -4.51 19.76
C GLU A 283 -7.90 -5.85 20.39
N LEU A 284 -6.94 -6.77 20.53
CA LEU A 284 -7.15 -8.09 21.12
C LEU A 284 -7.56 -8.00 22.62
N LEU A 285 -6.84 -7.21 23.41
CA LEU A 285 -7.20 -6.93 24.81
C LEU A 285 -8.58 -6.27 24.91
N GLY A 286 -8.86 -5.42 23.94
CA GLY A 286 -10.13 -4.75 23.82
C GLY A 286 -11.32 -5.69 23.63
N LEU A 287 -11.17 -6.73 22.81
CA LEU A 287 -12.18 -7.79 22.66
C LEU A 287 -12.43 -8.54 23.99
N ALA A 288 -11.41 -8.61 24.85
CA ALA A 288 -11.50 -9.22 26.18
C ALA A 288 -12.07 -8.28 27.26
N GLY A 289 -12.35 -7.01 26.93
CA GLY A 289 -12.76 -6.00 27.91
C GLY A 289 -11.63 -5.51 28.84
N LYS A 290 -10.37 -5.83 28.54
CA LYS A 290 -9.19 -5.48 29.35
C LYS A 290 -8.67 -4.08 29.03
N LEU A 291 -9.50 -3.06 29.23
CA LEU A 291 -9.22 -1.66 28.86
C LEU A 291 -7.97 -1.08 29.55
N GLU A 292 -7.75 -1.40 30.83
CA GLU A 292 -6.60 -0.90 31.58
C GLU A 292 -5.27 -1.48 31.06
N GLU A 293 -5.23 -2.78 30.77
CA GLU A 293 -4.07 -3.43 30.14
C GLU A 293 -3.81 -2.84 28.74
N ALA A 294 -4.86 -2.58 27.97
CA ALA A 294 -4.76 -1.94 26.66
C ALA A 294 -4.20 -0.51 26.77
N TYR A 295 -4.63 0.26 27.78
CA TYR A 295 -4.12 1.60 28.03
C TYR A 295 -2.61 1.59 28.34
N PHE A 296 -2.14 0.65 29.18
CA PHE A 296 -0.72 0.50 29.48
C PHE A 296 0.14 0.27 28.22
N LEU A 297 -0.33 -0.58 27.30
CA LEU A 297 0.38 -0.83 26.03
C LEU A 297 0.43 0.42 25.14
N VAL A 298 -0.61 1.25 25.16
CA VAL A 298 -0.65 2.50 24.40
C VAL A 298 0.36 3.50 24.95
N GLU A 299 0.52 3.56 26.28
CA GLU A 299 1.54 4.39 26.94
C GLU A 299 2.96 3.88 26.69
N GLU A 300 3.17 2.57 26.61
CA GLU A 300 4.48 1.98 26.27
C GLU A 300 4.92 2.38 24.85
N ARG A 301 3.99 2.41 23.88
CA ARG A 301 4.26 2.80 22.50
C ARG A 301 3.25 3.81 21.96
N PRO A 302 3.41 5.10 22.28
CA PRO A 302 2.51 6.14 21.80
C PRO A 302 2.74 6.37 20.30
N ALA A 303 1.74 6.06 19.49
CA ALA A 303 1.72 6.34 18.06
C ALA A 303 0.28 6.55 17.59
N SER A 304 0.11 7.31 16.50
CA SER A 304 -1.22 7.63 15.94
C SER A 304 -2.05 6.37 15.64
N GLY A 305 -1.41 5.31 15.13
CA GLY A 305 -2.08 4.02 14.92
C GLY A 305 -2.56 3.35 16.21
N VAL A 306 -1.72 3.32 17.25
CA VAL A 306 -2.01 2.66 18.54
C VAL A 306 -3.09 3.40 19.31
N TRP A 307 -3.01 4.72 19.39
CA TRP A 307 -4.06 5.56 19.97
C TRP A 307 -5.37 5.48 19.18
N GLY A 308 -5.29 5.36 17.85
CA GLY A 308 -6.46 5.17 16.99
C GLY A 308 -7.20 3.87 17.29
N ALA A 309 -6.46 2.76 17.47
CA ALA A 309 -7.01 1.48 17.88
C ALA A 309 -7.67 1.55 19.27
N PHE A 310 -6.98 2.15 20.23
CA PHE A 310 -7.51 2.33 21.59
C PHE A 310 -8.76 3.22 21.64
N LEU A 311 -8.80 4.28 20.84
CA LEU A 311 -9.98 5.13 20.71
C LEU A 311 -11.19 4.37 20.15
N SER A 312 -10.98 3.51 19.14
CA SER A 312 -12.05 2.64 18.64
C SER A 312 -12.58 1.75 19.75
N LEU A 313 -11.67 1.17 20.53
CA LEU A 313 -12.02 0.31 21.65
C LEU A 313 -12.86 1.04 22.73
N CYS A 314 -12.44 2.25 23.12
CA CYS A 314 -13.17 3.05 24.10
C CYS A 314 -14.60 3.34 23.65
N ARG A 315 -14.80 3.60 22.35
CA ARG A 315 -16.12 3.79 21.77
C ARG A 315 -16.97 2.52 21.86
N ASP A 316 -16.39 1.36 21.56
CA ASP A 316 -17.10 0.08 21.56
C ASP A 316 -17.55 -0.33 22.98
N HIS A 317 -16.78 0.05 24.01
CA HIS A 317 -17.15 -0.13 25.42
C HIS A 317 -17.87 1.08 26.05
N SER A 318 -18.18 2.11 25.27
CA SER A 318 -18.80 3.35 25.75
C SER A 318 -18.06 4.06 26.90
N ASP A 319 -16.74 3.90 26.98
CA ASP A 319 -15.89 4.61 27.94
C ASP A 319 -15.51 5.98 27.37
N VAL A 320 -16.36 6.97 27.66
CA VAL A 320 -16.22 8.33 27.15
C VAL A 320 -14.98 9.03 27.74
N ALA A 321 -14.59 8.68 28.97
CA ALA A 321 -13.45 9.31 29.65
C ALA A 321 -12.13 8.94 28.98
N LEU A 322 -11.90 7.64 28.73
CA LEU A 322 -10.71 7.17 28.02
C LEU A 322 -10.75 7.53 26.54
N ALA A 323 -11.93 7.55 25.90
CA ALA A 323 -12.08 8.02 24.53
C ALA A 323 -11.63 9.48 24.36
N ARG A 324 -11.96 10.35 25.33
CA ARG A 324 -11.50 11.74 25.34
C ARG A 324 -9.98 11.83 25.43
N VAL A 325 -9.35 11.11 26.37
CA VAL A 325 -7.88 11.08 26.51
C VAL A 325 -7.23 10.63 25.21
N ALA A 326 -7.74 9.56 24.59
CA ALA A 326 -7.20 9.05 23.33
C ALA A 326 -7.33 10.06 22.18
N ALA A 327 -8.47 10.75 22.07
CA ALA A 327 -8.67 11.77 21.06
C ALA A 327 -7.77 13.00 21.26
N GLU A 328 -7.49 13.40 22.52
CA GLU A 328 -6.58 14.51 22.85
C GLU A 328 -5.15 14.16 22.41
N ARG A 329 -4.68 12.95 22.74
CA ARG A 329 -3.36 12.45 22.32
C ARG A 329 -3.21 12.35 20.79
N LEU A 330 -4.25 11.92 20.08
CA LEU A 330 -4.23 11.88 18.61
C LEU A 330 -4.10 13.28 17.98
N LEU A 331 -4.74 14.29 18.58
CA LEU A 331 -4.60 15.68 18.13
C LEU A 331 -3.22 16.26 18.42
N GLU A 332 -2.61 15.91 19.54
CA GLU A 332 -1.22 16.28 19.85
C GLU A 332 -0.24 15.69 18.82
N LEU A 333 -0.44 14.42 18.45
CA LEU A 333 0.42 13.71 17.50
C LEU A 333 0.25 14.18 16.05
N GLU A 334 -0.99 14.45 15.60
CA GLU A 334 -1.27 14.89 14.22
C GLU A 334 -2.20 16.11 14.20
N PRO A 335 -1.71 17.34 14.52
CA PRO A 335 -2.55 18.53 14.72
C PRO A 335 -3.36 18.99 13.51
N ARG A 336 -2.95 18.56 12.30
CA ARG A 336 -3.57 18.90 11.01
C ARG A 336 -4.60 17.87 10.55
N LYS A 337 -4.75 16.74 11.24
CA LYS A 337 -5.63 15.65 10.80
C LYS A 337 -7.07 15.95 11.18
N VAL A 338 -7.87 16.29 10.16
CA VAL A 338 -9.28 16.71 10.31
C VAL A 338 -10.12 15.63 11.01
N ALA A 339 -9.86 14.35 10.74
CA ALA A 339 -10.61 13.23 11.30
C ALA A 339 -10.63 13.24 12.84
N TYR A 340 -9.50 13.54 13.50
CA TYR A 340 -9.41 13.53 14.96
C TYR A 340 -10.18 14.69 15.60
N ARG A 341 -10.24 15.85 14.94
CA ARG A 341 -11.05 16.99 15.40
C ARG A 341 -12.54 16.69 15.30
N VAL A 342 -12.96 16.00 14.24
CA VAL A 342 -14.35 15.55 14.10
C VAL A 342 -14.71 14.56 15.20
N ILE A 343 -13.84 13.58 15.48
CA ILE A 343 -14.06 12.62 16.57
C ILE A 343 -14.14 13.33 17.92
N MET A 344 -13.22 14.24 18.22
CA MET A 344 -13.23 15.04 19.45
C MET A 344 -14.52 15.85 19.62
N SER A 345 -14.95 16.54 18.54
CA SER A 345 -16.22 17.29 18.55
C SER A 345 -17.42 16.40 18.82
N ASN A 346 -17.43 15.15 18.35
CA ASN A 346 -18.52 14.21 18.61
C ASN A 346 -18.49 13.70 20.06
N ILE A 347 -17.31 13.44 20.62
CA ILE A 347 -17.14 13.06 22.04
C ILE A 347 -17.66 14.18 22.94
N TYR A 348 -17.24 15.43 22.74
CA TYR A 348 -17.76 16.55 23.54
C TYR A 348 -19.26 16.77 23.40
N ALA A 349 -19.82 16.55 22.20
CA ALA A 349 -21.26 16.62 22.00
C ALA A 349 -22.01 15.54 22.81
N SER A 350 -21.46 14.31 22.86
CA SER A 350 -22.02 13.21 23.66
C SER A 350 -21.97 13.48 25.17
N GLU A 351 -20.99 14.27 25.64
CA GLU A 351 -20.88 14.73 27.03
C GLU A 351 -21.72 16.00 27.32
N GLY A 352 -22.43 16.55 26.33
CA GLY A 352 -23.18 17.81 26.47
C GLY A 352 -22.31 19.08 26.58
N ARG A 353 -21.02 18.99 26.28
CA ARG A 353 -20.04 20.09 26.36
C ARG A 353 -20.04 20.95 25.10
N TRP A 354 -21.17 21.61 24.83
CA TRP A 354 -21.39 22.40 23.60
C TRP A 354 -20.40 23.54 23.37
N GLU A 355 -19.83 24.09 24.44
CA GLU A 355 -18.82 25.13 24.35
C GLU A 355 -17.50 24.61 23.77
N GLU A 356 -17.09 23.40 24.14
CA GLU A 356 -15.90 22.76 23.56
C GLU A 356 -16.14 22.31 22.11
N VAL A 357 -17.37 21.86 21.80
CA VAL A 357 -17.80 21.59 20.41
C VAL A 357 -17.65 22.84 19.54
N ARG A 358 -18.07 24.00 20.05
CA ARG A 358 -17.97 25.28 19.36
C ARG A 358 -16.50 25.63 19.08
N LYS A 359 -15.63 25.58 20.09
CA LYS A 359 -14.19 25.85 19.96
C LYS A 359 -13.53 24.96 18.91
N VAL A 360 -13.77 23.65 18.95
CA VAL A 360 -13.18 22.70 17.98
C VAL A 360 -13.62 23.03 16.55
N ARG A 361 -14.88 23.43 16.34
CA ARG A 361 -15.42 23.79 15.02
C ARG A 361 -14.90 25.13 14.51
N GLU A 362 -14.71 26.10 15.39
CA GLU A 362 -14.10 27.40 15.06
C GLU A 362 -12.65 27.23 14.61
N GLU A 363 -11.84 26.47 15.37
CA GLU A 363 -10.46 26.14 14.97
C GLU A 363 -10.38 25.40 13.62
N MET A 364 -11.39 24.57 13.32
CA MET A 364 -11.48 23.90 12.02
C MET A 364 -11.75 24.89 10.87
N ALA A 365 -12.60 25.89 11.09
CA ALA A 365 -12.92 26.91 10.11
C ALA A 365 -11.74 27.87 9.85
N GLU A 366 -11.05 28.30 10.91
CA GLU A 366 -9.88 29.20 10.83
C GLU A 366 -8.73 28.60 10.02
N ARG A 367 -8.56 27.28 10.05
CA ARG A 367 -7.49 26.56 9.34
C ARG A 367 -7.90 26.08 7.95
N GLU A 368 -9.04 26.54 7.43
CA GLU A 368 -9.63 26.12 6.15
C GLU A 368 -9.75 24.59 5.99
N MET A 369 -9.91 23.87 7.10
CA MET A 369 -9.95 22.41 7.10
C MET A 369 -11.33 21.93 6.64
N ARG A 370 -11.40 21.34 5.44
CA ARG A 370 -12.64 20.79 4.90
C ARG A 370 -12.87 19.37 5.37
N LYS A 371 -14.08 19.08 5.83
CA LYS A 371 -14.55 17.69 6.01
C LYS A 371 -14.59 17.02 4.64
N THR A 372 -13.97 15.86 4.50
CA THR A 372 -14.29 14.94 3.41
C THR A 372 -15.66 14.31 3.71
N PRO A 373 -16.68 14.54 2.88
CA PRO A 373 -17.97 13.84 3.03
C PRO A 373 -17.74 12.34 2.95
N GLY A 374 -18.43 11.56 3.79
CA GLY A 374 -18.43 10.11 3.67
C GLY A 374 -19.15 9.70 2.39
N CYS A 375 -18.42 9.16 1.42
CA CYS A 375 -19.03 8.58 0.22
C CYS A 375 -19.56 7.18 0.56
N SER A 376 -20.88 7.02 0.57
CA SER A 376 -21.56 5.73 0.56
C SER A 376 -21.88 5.38 -0.90
N TRP A 377 -21.41 4.23 -1.38
CA TRP A 377 -21.77 3.67 -2.70
C TRP A 377 -23.16 3.03 -2.74
N ILE A 378 -23.97 3.26 -1.70
CA ILE A 378 -25.38 2.90 -1.69
C ILE A 378 -26.13 4.18 -2.03
N LEU A 379 -26.54 4.30 -3.30
CA LEU A 379 -27.60 5.22 -3.70
C LEU A 379 -28.87 4.78 -2.96
N GLN A 380 -29.34 5.59 -2.02
CA GLN A 380 -30.68 5.45 -1.45
C GLN A 380 -31.74 5.89 -2.45
#